data_AF-A0A2V5SXQ7-F1
#
_entry.id   AF-A0A2V5SXQ7-F1
#
_cell.length_a   1.000
_cell.length_b   1.000
_cell.length_c   1.000
_cell.angle_alpha   90.00
_cell.angle_beta   90.00
_cell.angle_gamma   90.00
#
_symmetry.space_group_name_H-M   'P 1'
#
loop_
_entity.id
_entity.type
_entity.pdbx_description
1 polymer ?
#
loop_
_entity_poly.entity_id
_entity_poly.type
_entity_poly.pdbx_seq_one_letter_code
_entity_poly.pdbx_strand_id
1 'polypeptide(L)'
;MSEKISLEGPVELIDGRLTLQISLAAGGDKLGPLARGIGEIDGENLNVVIQPWLAEKLRINVGSLVVVDNYNGKFTTTRSAKDAG
;
A
#
# COMPACT_ATOMS: atom_id res chain seq x y z
N MET A 1 7.16 0.34 -21.55
CA MET A 1 6.32 -0.53 -20.71
C MET A 1 6.84 -0.41 -19.29
N SER A 2 6.03 0.08 -18.35
CA SER A 2 6.46 0.16 -16.96
C SER A 2 6.57 -1.26 -16.41
N GLU A 3 7.67 -1.55 -15.73
CA GLU A 3 7.87 -2.83 -15.04
C GLU A 3 6.71 -3.04 -14.05
N LYS A 4 6.08 -4.22 -14.10
CA LYS A 4 5.00 -4.55 -13.17
C LYS A 4 5.61 -4.84 -11.81
N ILE A 5 5.11 -4.15 -10.79
CA ILE A 5 5.53 -4.33 -9.40
C ILE A 5 4.33 -4.77 -8.61
N SER A 6 4.57 -5.71 -7.71
CA SER A 6 3.60 -6.17 -6.73
C SER A 6 4.36 -6.34 -5.42
N LEU A 7 3.97 -5.57 -4.40
CA LEU A 7 4.55 -5.62 -3.08
C LEU A 7 3.47 -6.00 -2.07
N GLU A 8 3.86 -6.79 -1.08
CA GLU A 8 2.99 -7.26 -0.02
C GLU A 8 3.56 -6.79 1.31
N GLY A 9 2.70 -6.31 2.20
CA GLY A 9 3.11 -5.85 3.52
C GLY A 9 1.96 -5.70 4.50
N PRO A 10 2.27 -5.65 5.80
CA PRO A 10 1.28 -5.44 6.84
C PRO A 10 0.82 -3.98 6.86
N VAL A 11 -0.43 -3.78 7.26
CA VAL A 11 -0.99 -2.46 7.53
C VAL A 11 -0.70 -2.08 8.98
N GLU A 12 -0.17 -0.89 9.17
CA GLU A 12 0.16 -0.33 10.48
C GLU A 12 -0.78 0.83 10.82
N LEU A 13 -0.85 1.18 12.11
CA LEU A 13 -1.56 2.37 12.56
C LEU A 13 -0.55 3.48 12.82
N ILE A 14 -0.46 4.43 11.89
CA ILE A 14 0.45 5.58 11.97
C ILE A 14 -0.41 6.84 12.05
N ASP A 15 -0.23 7.66 13.08
CA ASP A 15 -1.01 8.88 13.32
C ASP A 15 -2.55 8.66 13.27
N GLY A 16 -3.00 7.51 13.76
CA GLY A 16 -4.41 7.12 13.76
C GLY A 16 -4.98 6.73 12.39
N ARG A 17 -4.12 6.53 11.38
CA ARG A 17 -4.50 6.13 10.02
C ARG A 17 -3.90 4.76 9.66
N LEU A 18 -4.72 3.93 9.02
CA LEU A 18 -4.24 2.67 8.44
C LEU A 18 -3.28 2.99 7.31
N THR A 19 -2.02 2.60 7.48
CA THR A 19 -0.92 2.99 6.58
C THR A 19 -0.10 1.76 6.23
N LEU A 20 0.17 1.59 4.95
CA LEU A 20 1.13 0.60 4.46
C LEU A 20 2.47 1.30 4.24
N GLN A 21 3.51 0.84 4.94
CA GLN A 21 4.86 1.33 4.75
C GLN A 21 5.61 0.43 3.73
N ILE A 22 6.16 1.05 2.68
CA ILE A 22 6.83 0.35 1.60
C ILE A 22 8.23 0.93 1.43
N SER A 23 9.27 0.12 1.53
CA SER A 23 10.63 0.60 1.24
C SER A 23 10.76 1.07 -0.21
N LEU A 24 11.35 2.24 -0.43
CA LEU A 24 11.65 2.75 -1.77
C LEU A 24 12.56 1.77 -2.53
N ALA A 25 13.54 1.16 -1.86
CA ALA A 25 14.45 0.18 -2.44
C ALA A 25 13.74 -1.12 -2.86
N ALA A 26 12.62 -1.46 -2.24
CA ALA A 26 11.80 -2.62 -2.60
C ALA A 26 10.89 -2.36 -3.83
N GLY A 27 10.84 -1.12 -4.34
CA GLY A 27 9.97 -0.72 -5.46
C GLY A 27 8.94 0.36 -5.09
N GLY A 28 9.01 0.91 -3.87
CA GLY A 28 8.20 2.06 -3.48
C GLY A 28 8.47 3.30 -4.33
N ASP A 29 9.69 3.47 -4.85
CA ASP A 29 10.09 4.55 -5.76
C ASP A 29 9.25 4.59 -7.05
N LYS A 30 8.92 3.41 -7.58
CA LYS A 30 8.10 3.24 -8.79
C LYS A 30 6.60 3.34 -8.51
N LEU A 31 6.16 3.05 -7.28
CA LEU A 31 4.76 3.16 -6.84
C LEU A 31 4.38 4.58 -6.39
N GLY A 32 5.32 5.33 -5.81
CA GLY A 32 5.10 6.67 -5.27
C GLY A 32 4.42 7.64 -6.25
N PRO A 33 4.87 7.73 -7.53
CA PRO A 33 4.23 8.56 -8.54
C PRO A 33 2.76 8.22 -8.84
N LEU A 34 2.33 6.98 -8.55
CA LEU A 34 0.96 6.50 -8.77
C LEU A 34 0.08 6.62 -7.53
N ALA A 35 0.67 6.72 -6.34
CA ALA A 35 -0.02 6.87 -5.06
C ALA A 35 -0.39 8.33 -4.73
N ARG A 36 -0.43 9.24 -5.72
CA ARG A 36 -0.68 10.68 -5.48
C ARG A 36 -1.99 10.89 -4.72
N GLY A 37 -1.91 11.61 -3.60
CA GLY A 37 -3.06 11.94 -2.74
C GLY A 37 -3.31 10.96 -1.59
N ILE A 38 -2.71 9.77 -1.64
CA ILE A 38 -2.76 8.78 -0.54
C ILE A 38 -1.38 8.34 -0.07
N GLY A 39 -0.34 8.56 -0.88
CA GLY A 39 1.04 8.18 -0.60
C GLY A 39 1.91 9.40 -0.32
N GLU A 40 2.76 9.27 0.68
CA GLU A 40 3.77 10.25 1.08
C GLU A 40 5.13 9.56 1.19
N ILE A 41 6.18 10.18 0.67
CA ILE A 41 7.55 9.67 0.84
C ILE A 41 8.11 10.28 2.11
N ASP A 42 8.48 9.43 3.06
CA ASP A 42 9.13 9.79 4.32
C ASP A 42 10.42 8.99 4.47
N GLY A 43 11.55 9.69 4.39
CA GLY A 43 12.88 9.09 4.37
C GLY A 43 13.04 8.06 3.24
N GLU A 44 13.29 6.80 3.62
CA GLU A 44 13.52 5.68 2.71
C GLU A 44 12.24 4.88 2.39
N ASN A 45 11.08 5.35 2.86
CA ASN A 45 9.81 4.65 2.75
C ASN A 45 8.75 5.49 2.04
N LEU A 46 7.89 4.82 1.28
CA LEU A 46 6.61 5.33 0.82
C LEU A 46 5.54 4.86 1.81
N ASN A 47 4.92 5.81 2.49
CA ASN A 47 3.80 5.60 3.40
C ASN A 47 2.49 5.79 2.62
N VAL A 48 1.71 4.73 2.45
CA VAL A 48 0.43 4.77 1.72
C VAL A 48 -0.73 4.64 2.70
N VAL A 49 -1.51 5.71 2.84
CA VAL A 49 -2.72 5.74 3.66
C VAL A 49 -3.83 4.96 2.97
N ILE A 50 -4.28 3.89 3.62
CA ILE A 50 -5.45 3.13 3.22
C ILE A 50 -6.68 3.92 3.64
N GLN A 51 -7.46 4.35 2.66
CA GLN A 51 -8.66 5.13 2.89
C GLN A 51 -9.70 4.32 3.68
N PRO A 52 -10.43 4.93 4.64
CA PRO A 52 -11.39 4.21 5.48
C PRO A 52 -12.43 3.40 4.69
N TRP A 53 -12.97 3.99 3.61
CA TRP A 53 -13.95 3.30 2.74
C TRP A 53 -13.38 2.06 2.07
N LEU A 54 -12.08 2.06 1.74
CA LEU A 54 -11.40 0.93 1.12
C LEU A 54 -11.06 -0.13 2.15
N ALA A 55 -10.63 0.29 3.34
CA ALA A 55 -10.37 -0.59 4.47
C ALA A 55 -11.64 -1.36 4.86
N GLU A 56 -12.79 -0.68 4.95
CA GLU A 56 -14.07 -1.31 5.24
C GLU A 56 -14.47 -2.30 4.13
N LYS A 57 -14.38 -1.87 2.86
CA LYS A 57 -14.72 -2.71 1.70
C LYS A 57 -13.89 -4.00 1.65
N LEU A 58 -12.61 -3.92 1.98
CA LEU A 58 -11.68 -5.06 1.93
C LEU A 58 -11.53 -5.77 3.29
N ARG A 59 -12.19 -5.27 4.34
CA ARG A 59 -12.05 -5.74 5.73
C ARG A 59 -10.59 -5.76 6.21
N ILE A 60 -9.86 -4.69 5.90
CA ILE A 60 -8.47 -4.48 6.31
C ILE A 60 -8.45 -3.84 7.70
N ASN A 61 -7.67 -4.41 8.60
CA ASN A 61 -7.40 -3.86 9.92
C ASN A 61 -5.89 -3.70 10.14
N VAL A 62 -5.50 -3.18 11.30
CA VAL A 62 -4.10 -3.18 11.73
C VAL A 62 -3.58 -4.63 11.75
N GLY A 63 -2.40 -4.85 11.17
CA GLY A 63 -1.79 -6.17 11.00
C GLY A 63 -2.24 -6.92 9.76
N SER A 64 -3.32 -6.51 9.08
CA SER A 64 -3.76 -7.17 7.86
C SER A 64 -2.69 -7.08 6.78
N LEU A 65 -2.43 -8.19 6.10
CA LEU A 65 -1.57 -8.20 4.92
C LEU A 65 -2.32 -7.68 3.70
N VAL A 66 -1.72 -6.72 3.01
CA VAL A 66 -2.25 -6.15 1.77
C VAL A 66 -1.23 -6.26 0.66
N VAL A 67 -1.72 -6.33 -0.57
CA VAL A 67 -0.91 -6.31 -1.79
C VAL A 67 -1.18 -5.00 -2.51
N VAL A 68 -0.10 -4.33 -2.91
CA VAL A 68 -0.13 -3.15 -3.77
C VAL A 68 0.60 -3.39 -5.08
N ASP A 69 0.01 -2.92 -6.16
CA ASP A 69 0.59 -3.05 -7.49
C ASP A 69 0.34 -1.81 -8.36
N ASN A 70 1.06 -1.76 -9.48
CA ASN A 70 0.92 -0.73 -10.50
C ASN A 70 0.15 -1.22 -11.75
N TYR A 71 -0.76 -2.19 -11.60
CA TYR A 71 -1.45 -2.79 -12.74
C TYR A 71 -2.19 -1.72 -13.57
N ASN A 72 -2.01 -1.79 -14.89
CA ASN A 72 -2.55 -0.82 -15.84
C ASN A 72 -2.12 0.64 -15.56
N GLY A 73 -0.95 0.84 -14.95
CA GLY A 73 -0.43 2.16 -14.58
C GLY A 73 -1.22 2.83 -13.46
N LYS A 74 -1.99 2.05 -12.68
CA LYS A 74 -2.75 2.54 -11.54
C LYS A 74 -2.26 1.87 -10.27
N PHE A 75 -2.22 2.64 -9.19
CA PHE A 75 -1.98 2.10 -7.87
C PHE A 75 -3.22 1.32 -7.41
N THR A 76 -3.10 0.00 -7.31
CA THR A 76 -4.18 -0.88 -6.83
C THR A 76 -3.81 -1.44 -5.48
N THR A 77 -4.76 -1.48 -4.55
CA THR A 77 -4.59 -2.13 -3.25
C THR A 77 -5.63 -3.23 -3.10
N THR A 78 -5.19 -4.42 -2.73
CA THR A 78 -6.05 -5.57 -2.44
C THR A 78 -5.63 -6.22 -1.13
N ARG A 79 -6.53 -6.97 -0.49
CA ARG A 79 -6.19 -7.77 0.68
C ARG A 79 -5.40 -9.00 0.22
N SER A 80 -4.32 -9.34 0.92
CA SER A 80 -3.53 -10.53 0.61
C SER A 80 -4.35 -11.79 0.86
N ALA A 81 -4.19 -12.78 -0.01
CA ALA A 81 -4.74 -14.12 0.21
C ALA A 81 -4.11 -14.84 1.42
N LYS A 82 -2.96 -14.37 1.91
CA LYS A 82 -2.29 -14.90 3.11
C LYS A 82 -2.81 -14.28 4.40
N ASP A 83 -3.68 -13.28 4.31
CA ASP A 83 -4.29 -12.65 5.46
C ASP A 83 -5.38 -13.57 6.03
N ALA A 84 -4.96 -14.51 6.88
CA ALA A 84 -5.86 -15.36 7.66
C ALA A 84 -6.45 -14.50 8.80
N GLY A 85 -7.50 -13.74 8.46
CA GLY A 85 -8.23 -12.89 9.41
C GLY A 85 -8.88 -13.65 10.56
#